data_AF-A0A2V9KBU3-F1
#
_entry.id   AF-A0A2V9KBU3-F1
#
_cell.length_a   1.000
_cell.length_b   1.000
_cell.length_c   1.000
_cell.angle_alpha   90.00
_cell.angle_beta   90.00
_cell.angle_gamma   90.00
#
_symmetry.space_group_name_H-M   'P 1'
#
loop_
_entity.id
_entity.type
_entity.pdbx_description
1 polymer ?
#
loop_
_entity_poly.entity_id
_entity_poly.type
_entity_poly.pdbx_seq_one_letter_code
_entity_poly.pdbx_strand_id
1 'polypeptide(L)'
;MKFASIPRLLFNEFRARRMARYTLWILIFGVALAAADLISGGLPGVWRLVFWAALSVAGIYYLSRFIGFVRHRLLWPVRRRLVVTYLFFALIPILLLSLVAMGALVINGQFAAFLVELRLRSRLDELAQLNRIVLHEVGKGIDKNPTELLDRIQKFYATELATDQASYPGLEVTLRLGSQARAFRMDGEPLKQPTAVPAWLNPQEFVGFAVDGEKLTLRAVSQCVTPGGPFTMILSQPLTPEILDQAGEGIGPVGVYLLADAQSPGPARDLSELSKNAELPPPINFLDQTVSGRLALNFVLWSPATQPRRERPVAVLATARLLSLNRQLLATIKELSGVYVTGFEAMAIIFFLIGTFAMVTGVRLTRSITTTVDRLNLATERVRSGDFSYRTNIRAEDQLSSLGQAFDGMTASVE
;
A
#
# COMPACT_ATOMS: atom_id res chain seq x y z
N MET A 1 -13.13 -37.52 -8.07
CA MET A 1 -12.04 -37.43 -9.07
C MET A 1 -10.72 -37.72 -8.36
N LYS A 2 -10.03 -38.80 -8.74
CA LYS A 2 -8.88 -39.37 -8.00
C LYS A 2 -7.59 -38.59 -8.30
N PHE A 3 -6.99 -37.99 -7.27
CA PHE A 3 -5.68 -37.30 -7.32
C PHE A 3 -4.47 -38.22 -7.59
N ALA A 4 -4.66 -39.53 -7.74
CA ALA A 4 -3.59 -40.53 -7.88
C ALA A 4 -2.97 -40.65 -9.30
N SER A 5 -3.38 -39.84 -10.28
CA SER A 5 -2.91 -39.95 -11.68
C SER A 5 -1.78 -38.99 -12.07
N ILE A 6 -1.44 -38.01 -11.24
CA ILE A 6 -0.45 -36.96 -11.56
C ILE A 6 0.98 -37.52 -11.77
N PRO A 7 1.54 -38.39 -10.90
CA PRO A 7 2.91 -38.86 -11.08
C PRO A 7 3.08 -39.76 -12.31
N ARG A 8 2.07 -40.57 -12.67
CA ARG A 8 2.10 -41.43 -13.87
C ARG A 8 1.94 -40.64 -15.17
N LEU A 9 1.18 -39.54 -15.15
CA LEU A 9 1.07 -38.60 -16.28
C LEU A 9 2.40 -37.87 -16.53
N LEU A 10 3.05 -37.39 -15.47
CA LEU A 10 4.39 -36.78 -15.55
C LEU A 10 5.43 -37.76 -16.09
N PHE A 11 5.39 -39.03 -15.64
CA PHE A 11 6.35 -40.05 -16.09
C PHE A 11 6.17 -40.45 -17.56
N ASN A 12 4.93 -40.50 -18.05
CA ASN A 12 4.64 -40.76 -19.46
C ASN A 12 4.98 -39.56 -20.36
N GLU A 13 4.79 -38.33 -19.88
CA GLU A 13 5.17 -37.13 -20.64
C GLU A 13 6.70 -36.91 -20.67
N PHE A 14 7.39 -37.30 -19.59
CA PHE A 14 8.86 -37.33 -19.46
C PHE A 14 9.54 -38.26 -20.47
N ARG A 15 8.92 -39.41 -20.78
CA ARG A 15 9.48 -40.38 -21.73
C ARG A 15 9.36 -39.92 -23.19
N ALA A 16 8.31 -39.17 -23.52
CA ALA A 16 7.94 -38.88 -24.89
C ALA A 16 8.47 -37.55 -25.47
N ARG A 17 8.83 -36.54 -24.66
CA ARG A 17 9.11 -35.17 -25.18
C ARG A 17 10.45 -34.58 -24.71
N ARG A 18 11.29 -34.18 -25.67
CA ARG A 18 12.63 -33.56 -25.45
C ARG A 18 12.59 -32.32 -24.54
N MET A 19 11.52 -31.53 -24.59
CA MET A 19 11.38 -30.29 -23.79
C MET A 19 11.01 -30.52 -22.32
N ALA A 20 10.42 -31.66 -21.97
CA ALA A 20 10.19 -32.05 -20.57
C ALA A 20 11.51 -32.37 -19.86
N ARG A 21 12.48 -32.93 -20.60
CA ARG A 21 13.83 -33.16 -20.10
C ARG A 21 14.58 -31.84 -19.91
N TYR A 22 14.48 -30.91 -20.85
CA TYR A 22 15.07 -29.57 -20.74
C TYR A 22 14.58 -28.80 -19.50
N THR A 23 13.28 -28.84 -19.22
CA THR A 23 12.72 -28.18 -18.02
C THR A 23 13.13 -28.82 -16.72
N LEU A 24 13.22 -30.16 -16.68
CA LEU A 24 13.74 -30.87 -15.53
C LEU A 24 15.21 -30.53 -15.27
N TRP A 25 16.04 -30.47 -16.31
CA TRP A 25 17.45 -30.08 -16.19
C TRP A 25 17.60 -28.63 -15.70
N ILE A 26 16.74 -27.70 -16.12
CA ILE A 26 16.72 -26.34 -15.58
C ILE A 26 16.33 -26.33 -14.09
N LEU A 27 15.30 -27.08 -13.69
CA LEU A 27 14.90 -27.19 -12.28
C LEU A 27 16.02 -27.78 -11.42
N ILE A 28 16.68 -28.84 -11.89
CA ILE A 28 17.85 -29.44 -11.22
C ILE A 28 18.99 -28.42 -11.14
N PHE A 29 19.25 -27.67 -12.20
CA PHE A 29 20.26 -26.61 -12.23
C PHE A 29 19.93 -25.48 -11.23
N GLY A 30 18.66 -25.11 -11.09
CA GLY A 30 18.19 -24.14 -10.09
C GLY A 30 18.36 -24.62 -8.65
N VAL A 31 18.04 -25.88 -8.37
CA VAL A 31 18.25 -26.50 -7.05
C VAL A 31 19.75 -26.56 -6.72
N ALA A 32 20.59 -26.93 -7.70
CA ALA A 32 22.04 -26.93 -7.54
C ALA A 32 22.60 -25.53 -7.28
N LEU A 33 22.09 -24.51 -7.98
CA LEU A 33 22.42 -23.10 -7.74
C LEU A 33 22.05 -22.65 -6.33
N ALA A 34 20.85 -22.98 -5.85
CA ALA A 34 20.40 -22.63 -4.50
C ALA A 34 21.24 -23.32 -3.42
N ALA A 35 21.58 -24.61 -3.62
CA ALA A 35 22.45 -25.35 -2.72
C ALA A 35 23.88 -24.78 -2.69
N ALA A 36 24.41 -24.40 -3.85
CA ALA A 36 25.74 -23.79 -3.95
C ALA A 36 25.79 -22.40 -3.32
N ASP A 37 24.75 -21.58 -3.48
CA ASP A 37 24.64 -20.26 -2.86
C ASP A 37 24.59 -20.34 -1.31
N LEU A 38 23.94 -21.37 -0.78
CA LEU A 38 23.88 -21.67 0.65
C LEU A 38 25.26 -22.05 1.23
N ILE A 39 26.11 -22.70 0.43
CA ILE A 39 27.41 -23.21 0.86
C ILE A 39 28.54 -22.20 0.63
N SER A 40 28.50 -21.43 -0.47
CA SER A 40 29.61 -20.58 -0.89
C SER A 40 29.48 -19.11 -0.52
N GLY A 41 28.39 -18.69 0.14
CA GLY A 41 28.19 -17.30 0.59
C GLY A 41 27.99 -16.29 -0.55
N GLY A 42 27.64 -16.76 -1.75
CA GLY A 42 27.31 -15.92 -2.90
C GLY A 42 27.99 -16.34 -4.19
N LEU A 43 27.20 -16.82 -5.15
CA LEU A 43 27.67 -17.08 -6.52
C LEU A 43 27.63 -15.80 -7.39
N PRO A 44 28.48 -15.69 -8.43
CA PRO A 44 28.41 -14.59 -9.39
C PRO A 44 27.01 -14.49 -10.02
N GLY A 45 26.42 -13.28 -10.02
CA GLY A 45 25.05 -13.03 -10.49
C GLY A 45 24.76 -13.47 -11.93
N VAL A 46 25.80 -13.70 -12.73
CA VAL A 46 25.74 -14.23 -14.10
C VAL A 46 25.03 -15.59 -14.15
N TRP A 47 25.28 -16.50 -13.19
CA TRP A 47 24.64 -17.83 -13.20
C TRP A 47 23.15 -17.77 -12.87
N ARG A 48 22.73 -16.82 -12.04
CA ARG A 48 21.31 -16.54 -11.79
C ARG A 48 20.63 -15.98 -13.03
N LEU A 49 21.30 -15.08 -13.76
CA LEU A 49 20.79 -14.57 -15.04
C LEU A 49 20.62 -15.69 -16.08
N VAL A 50 21.59 -16.60 -16.19
CA VAL A 50 21.51 -17.77 -17.10
C VAL A 50 20.34 -18.70 -16.72
N PHE A 51 20.14 -18.96 -15.43
CA PHE A 51 18.99 -19.74 -14.95
C PHE A 51 17.65 -19.08 -15.33
N TRP A 52 17.49 -17.78 -15.07
CA TRP A 52 16.26 -17.05 -15.42
C TRP A 52 16.03 -16.97 -16.93
N ALA A 53 17.09 -16.80 -17.73
CA ALA A 53 17.00 -16.81 -19.18
C ALA A 53 16.55 -18.20 -19.71
N ALA A 54 17.14 -19.28 -19.22
CA ALA A 54 16.76 -20.65 -19.59
C ALA A 54 15.33 -21.00 -19.14
N LEU A 55 14.94 -20.57 -17.94
CA LEU A 55 13.58 -20.72 -17.43
C LEU A 55 12.57 -19.93 -18.26
N SER A 56 12.93 -18.74 -18.75
CA SER A 56 12.08 -17.92 -19.61
C SER A 56 11.83 -18.60 -20.96
N VAL A 57 12.86 -19.21 -21.57
CA VAL A 57 12.71 -20.00 -22.81
C VAL A 57 11.77 -21.19 -22.61
N ALA A 58 11.90 -21.91 -21.49
CA ALA A 58 10.97 -22.96 -21.12
C ALA A 58 9.54 -22.40 -20.92
N GLY A 59 9.40 -21.27 -20.22
CA GLY A 59 8.13 -20.59 -19.99
C GLY A 59 7.44 -20.21 -21.29
N ILE A 60 8.16 -19.59 -22.24
CA ILE A 60 7.65 -19.22 -23.57
C ILE A 60 7.23 -20.47 -24.37
N TYR A 61 8.00 -21.56 -24.31
CA TYR A 61 7.64 -22.82 -24.97
C TYR A 61 6.35 -23.41 -24.40
N TYR A 62 6.21 -23.49 -23.08
CA TYR A 62 4.99 -24.01 -22.47
C TYR A 62 3.80 -23.06 -22.64
N LEU A 63 4.03 -21.75 -22.66
CA LEU A 63 3.00 -20.75 -22.93
C LEU A 63 2.50 -20.84 -24.37
N SER A 64 3.40 -20.90 -25.35
CA SER A 64 3.03 -21.10 -26.77
C SER A 64 2.34 -22.44 -27.00
N ARG A 65 2.78 -23.50 -26.33
CA ARG A 65 2.10 -24.80 -26.35
C ARG A 65 0.73 -24.76 -25.67
N PHE A 66 0.58 -24.01 -24.58
CA PHE A 66 -0.70 -23.79 -23.90
C PHE A 66 -1.65 -23.02 -24.81
N ILE A 67 -1.18 -21.96 -25.47
CA ILE A 67 -1.94 -21.21 -26.49
C ILE A 67 -2.34 -22.13 -27.66
N GLY A 68 -1.42 -22.96 -28.16
CA GLY A 68 -1.70 -23.94 -29.21
C GLY A 68 -2.70 -25.00 -28.78
N PHE A 69 -2.62 -25.49 -27.53
CA PHE A 69 -3.57 -26.43 -26.95
C PHE A 69 -4.95 -25.81 -26.76
N VAL A 70 -5.03 -24.57 -26.26
CA VAL A 70 -6.28 -23.81 -26.14
C VAL A 70 -6.87 -23.58 -27.55
N ARG A 71 -6.05 -23.21 -28.53
CA ARG A 71 -6.50 -23.00 -29.91
C ARG A 71 -7.00 -24.28 -30.58
N HIS A 72 -6.28 -25.39 -30.47
CA HIS A 72 -6.64 -26.63 -31.17
C HIS A 72 -7.67 -27.50 -30.43
N ARG A 73 -7.78 -27.39 -29.09
CA ARG A 73 -8.68 -28.24 -28.30
C ARG A 73 -9.85 -27.48 -27.67
N LEU A 74 -9.66 -26.20 -27.33
CA LEU A 74 -10.71 -25.33 -26.80
C LEU A 74 -11.43 -24.53 -27.91
N LEU A 75 -10.81 -24.17 -29.04
CA LEU A 75 -11.50 -23.40 -30.10
C LEU A 75 -12.09 -24.23 -31.25
N TRP A 76 -11.82 -25.55 -31.30
CA TRP A 76 -12.22 -26.42 -32.42
C TRP A 76 -13.72 -26.78 -32.45
N PRO A 77 -14.42 -26.98 -31.31
CA PRO A 77 -15.89 -27.03 -31.31
C PRO A 77 -16.45 -25.60 -31.22
N VAL A 78 -17.37 -25.22 -32.12
CA VAL A 78 -18.04 -23.91 -32.13
C VAL A 78 -18.60 -23.52 -30.75
N ARG A 79 -19.09 -24.51 -29.98
CA ARG A 79 -19.59 -24.36 -28.61
C ARG A 79 -18.54 -23.89 -27.59
N ARG A 80 -17.29 -24.32 -27.71
CA ARG A 80 -16.21 -23.96 -26.77
C ARG A 80 -15.57 -22.61 -27.10
N ARG A 81 -15.60 -22.18 -28.36
CA ARG A 81 -15.17 -20.83 -28.78
C ARG A 81 -16.02 -19.74 -28.12
N LEU A 82 -17.34 -19.93 -28.03
CA LEU A 82 -18.24 -19.02 -27.32
C LEU A 82 -17.89 -18.94 -25.83
N VAL A 83 -17.66 -20.06 -25.15
CA VAL A 83 -17.30 -20.08 -23.72
C VAL A 83 -16.02 -19.30 -23.43
N VAL A 84 -14.99 -19.43 -24.27
CA VAL A 84 -13.74 -18.65 -24.11
C VAL A 84 -14.01 -17.16 -24.28
N THR A 85 -14.74 -16.77 -25.33
CA THR A 85 -15.07 -15.36 -25.56
C THR A 85 -15.87 -14.76 -24.40
N TYR A 86 -16.91 -15.45 -23.91
CA TYR A 86 -17.68 -14.99 -22.74
C TYR A 86 -16.84 -14.94 -21.46
N LEU A 87 -15.94 -15.90 -21.25
CA LEU A 87 -15.01 -15.89 -20.12
C LEU A 87 -14.11 -14.65 -20.18
N PHE A 88 -13.53 -14.32 -21.33
CA PHE A 88 -12.70 -13.11 -21.48
C PHE A 88 -13.50 -11.82 -21.30
N PHE A 89 -14.70 -11.73 -21.88
CA PHE A 89 -15.57 -10.57 -21.70
C PHE A 89 -16.01 -10.35 -20.24
N ALA A 90 -16.18 -11.41 -19.46
CA ALA A 90 -16.50 -11.29 -18.04
C ALA A 90 -15.25 -11.09 -17.16
N LEU A 91 -14.14 -11.77 -17.47
CA LEU A 91 -12.93 -11.77 -16.66
C LEU A 91 -12.17 -10.45 -16.75
N ILE A 92 -12.07 -9.84 -17.94
CA ILE A 92 -11.30 -8.61 -18.13
C ILE A 92 -11.85 -7.46 -17.25
N PRO A 93 -13.15 -7.14 -17.25
CA PRO A 93 -13.69 -6.09 -16.38
C PRO A 93 -13.50 -6.39 -14.89
N ILE A 94 -13.69 -7.65 -14.47
CA ILE A 94 -13.50 -8.05 -13.07
C ILE A 94 -12.03 -7.87 -12.65
N LEU A 95 -11.09 -8.27 -13.51
CA LEU A 95 -9.66 -8.12 -13.25
C LEU A 95 -9.27 -6.64 -13.19
N LEU A 96 -9.82 -5.80 -14.07
CA LEU A 96 -9.59 -4.37 -14.08
C LEU A 96 -10.17 -3.71 -12.81
N LEU A 97 -11.41 -4.03 -12.43
CA LEU A 97 -12.02 -3.54 -11.19
C LEU A 97 -11.25 -4.02 -9.96
N SER A 98 -10.79 -5.26 -9.93
CA SER A 98 -9.93 -5.79 -8.87
C SER A 98 -8.61 -5.03 -8.78
N LEU A 99 -7.99 -4.69 -9.92
CA LEU A 99 -6.76 -3.90 -9.95
C LEU A 99 -6.98 -2.48 -9.43
N VAL A 100 -8.08 -1.83 -9.85
CA VAL A 100 -8.47 -0.50 -9.35
C VAL A 100 -8.76 -0.55 -7.85
N ALA A 101 -9.50 -1.56 -7.38
CA ALA A 101 -9.79 -1.75 -5.96
C ALA A 101 -8.50 -1.97 -5.14
N MET A 102 -7.60 -2.83 -5.61
CA MET A 102 -6.29 -3.05 -4.98
C MET A 102 -5.48 -1.76 -4.93
N GLY A 103 -5.43 -1.00 -6.04
CA GLY A 103 -4.77 0.30 -6.10
C GLY A 103 -5.37 1.30 -5.10
N ALA A 104 -6.70 1.37 -5.01
CA ALA A 104 -7.39 2.21 -4.05
C ALA A 104 -7.03 1.84 -2.60
N LEU A 105 -7.00 0.55 -2.26
CA LEU A 105 -6.60 0.08 -0.93
C LEU A 105 -5.16 0.49 -0.58
N VAL A 106 -4.22 0.31 -1.53
CA VAL A 106 -2.81 0.68 -1.33
C VAL A 106 -2.65 2.19 -1.17
N ILE A 107 -3.26 2.99 -2.05
CA ILE A 107 -3.16 4.46 -2.01
C ILE A 107 -3.74 5.00 -0.72
N ASN A 108 -4.92 4.52 -0.30
CA ASN A 108 -5.55 4.99 0.93
C ASN A 108 -4.78 4.56 2.19
N GLY A 109 -4.20 3.36 2.18
CA GLY A 109 -3.26 2.94 3.21
C GLY A 109 -2.09 3.93 3.31
N GLN A 110 -1.41 4.19 2.20
CA GLN A 110 -0.28 5.12 2.15
C GLN A 110 -0.67 6.55 2.57
N PHE A 111 -1.85 7.01 2.18
CA PHE A 111 -2.38 8.29 2.60
C PHE A 111 -2.56 8.38 4.12
N ALA A 112 -2.98 7.30 4.79
CA ALA A 112 -3.05 7.27 6.25
C ALA A 112 -1.68 7.51 6.90
N ALA A 113 -0.63 6.85 6.41
CA ALA A 113 0.74 7.04 6.92
C ALA A 113 1.27 8.44 6.63
N PHE A 114 0.95 9.00 5.47
CA PHE A 114 1.29 10.38 5.10
C PHE A 114 0.61 11.41 6.00
N LEU A 115 -0.67 11.22 6.35
CA LEU A 115 -1.36 12.12 7.28
C LEU A 115 -0.72 12.13 8.67
N VAL A 116 -0.27 10.97 9.14
CA VAL A 116 0.48 10.86 10.40
C VAL A 116 1.81 11.61 10.31
N GLU A 117 2.56 11.45 9.22
CA GLU A 117 3.78 12.24 8.98
C GLU A 117 3.48 13.74 9.01
N LEU A 118 2.43 14.18 8.32
CA LEU A 118 2.04 15.59 8.26
C LEU A 118 1.75 16.14 9.67
N ARG A 119 1.04 15.39 10.52
CA ARG A 119 0.75 15.79 11.91
C ARG A 119 2.02 15.85 12.76
N LEU A 120 2.91 14.86 12.63
CA LEU A 120 4.20 14.87 13.35
C LEU A 120 5.10 16.03 12.91
N ARG A 121 5.10 16.36 11.60
CA ARG A 121 5.81 17.53 11.06
C ARG A 121 5.19 18.85 11.50
N SER A 122 3.87 18.97 11.51
CA SER A 122 3.18 20.16 12.05
C SER A 122 3.57 20.41 13.50
N ARG A 123 3.64 19.36 14.32
CA ARG A 123 4.11 19.44 15.71
C ARG A 123 5.59 19.84 15.81
N LEU A 124 6.44 19.36 14.90
CA LEU A 124 7.83 19.83 14.81
C LEU A 124 7.93 21.33 14.48
N ASP A 125 7.09 21.80 13.56
CA ASP A 125 7.04 23.21 13.18
C ASP A 125 6.53 24.09 14.32
N GLU A 126 5.54 23.62 15.10
CA GLU A 126 5.09 24.27 16.34
C GLU A 126 6.23 24.41 17.35
N LEU A 127 7.01 23.35 17.59
CA LEU A 127 8.18 23.41 18.47
C LEU A 127 9.24 24.39 17.94
N ALA A 128 9.48 24.41 16.63
CA ALA A 128 10.41 25.36 16.01
C ALA A 128 9.92 26.81 16.15
N GLN A 129 8.61 27.03 16.02
CA GLN A 129 8.00 28.34 16.22
C GLN A 129 8.11 28.81 17.68
N LEU A 130 7.88 27.91 18.65
CA LEU A 130 8.08 28.20 20.07
C LEU A 130 9.53 28.62 20.36
N ASN A 131 10.51 27.90 19.80
CA ASN A 131 11.92 28.31 19.88
C ASN A 131 12.15 29.72 19.35
N ARG A 132 11.62 30.03 18.16
CA ARG A 132 11.79 31.35 17.53
C ARG A 132 11.17 32.47 18.36
N ILE A 133 10.00 32.23 18.96
CA ILE A 133 9.31 33.21 19.84
C ILE A 133 10.17 33.49 21.08
N VAL A 134 10.63 32.44 21.77
CA VAL A 134 11.44 32.61 22.98
C VAL A 134 12.78 33.26 22.66
N LEU A 135 13.42 32.89 21.54
CA LEU A 135 14.67 33.49 21.11
C LEU A 135 14.54 34.96 20.73
N HIS A 136 13.42 35.36 20.11
CA HIS A 136 13.15 36.76 19.79
C HIS A 136 13.01 37.60 21.06
N GLU A 137 12.39 37.04 22.10
CA GLU A 137 12.27 37.70 23.41
C GLU A 137 13.63 37.78 24.11
N VAL A 138 14.41 36.70 24.10
CA VAL A 138 15.77 36.65 24.65
C VAL A 138 16.71 37.63 23.95
N GLY A 139 16.61 37.76 22.62
CA GLY A 139 17.43 38.69 21.83
C GLY A 139 17.13 40.16 22.11
N LYS A 140 15.93 40.48 22.62
CA LYS A 140 15.55 41.82 23.07
C LYS A 140 15.88 42.08 24.54
N GLY A 141 16.10 41.02 25.32
CA GLY A 141 16.40 41.09 26.75
C GLY A 141 17.74 41.78 27.04
N ILE A 142 17.73 42.75 27.96
CA ILE A 142 18.89 43.52 28.44
C ILE A 142 19.58 42.80 29.63
N ASP A 143 19.18 41.56 29.92
CA ASP A 143 19.68 40.80 31.09
C ASP A 143 21.15 40.40 30.86
N LYS A 144 22.07 41.12 31.51
CA LYS A 144 23.51 40.86 31.41
C LYS A 144 23.95 39.58 32.14
N ASN A 145 23.11 39.05 33.04
CA ASN A 145 23.41 37.89 33.87
C ASN A 145 22.89 36.59 33.21
N PRO A 146 23.77 35.64 32.83
CA PRO A 146 23.38 34.39 32.20
C PRO A 146 22.38 33.55 33.00
N THR A 147 22.47 33.58 34.32
CA THR A 147 21.71 32.71 35.21
C THR A 147 20.29 33.22 35.43
N GLU A 148 20.10 34.55 35.53
CA GLU A 148 18.78 35.18 35.65
C GLU A 148 17.95 34.98 34.38
N LEU A 149 18.58 35.04 33.20
CA LEU A 149 17.93 34.76 31.93
C LEU A 149 17.42 33.31 31.86
N LEU A 150 18.26 32.34 32.25
CA LEU A 150 17.88 30.92 32.28
C LEU A 150 16.73 30.66 33.26
N ASP A 151 16.75 31.27 34.44
CA ASP A 151 15.68 31.14 35.45
C ASP A 151 14.37 31.79 34.98
N ARG A 152 14.42 32.93 34.28
CA ARG A 152 13.25 33.59 33.69
C ARG A 152 12.56 32.68 32.67
N ILE A 153 13.33 32.10 31.76
CA ILE A 153 12.80 31.20 30.72
C ILE A 153 12.22 29.93 31.37
N GLN A 154 12.91 29.35 32.35
CA GLN A 154 12.40 28.20 33.09
C GLN A 154 11.06 28.52 33.77
N LYS A 155 10.95 29.67 34.43
CA LYS A 155 9.68 30.11 35.05
C LYS A 155 8.57 30.32 34.02
N PHE A 156 8.89 30.88 32.85
CA PHE A 156 7.92 31.04 31.77
C PHE A 156 7.34 29.69 31.34
N TYR A 157 8.18 28.69 31.09
CA TYR A 157 7.72 27.34 30.72
C TYR A 157 6.94 26.65 31.84
N ALA A 158 7.40 26.78 33.09
CA ALA A 158 6.77 26.14 34.24
C ALA A 158 5.49 26.82 34.74
N THR A 159 5.23 28.07 34.33
CA THR A 159 4.05 28.85 34.78
C THR A 159 3.06 29.08 33.65
N GLU A 160 3.52 29.66 32.53
CA GLU A 160 2.64 30.07 31.43
C GLU A 160 2.27 28.88 30.53
N LEU A 161 3.25 28.04 30.15
CA LEU A 161 2.98 26.87 29.30
C LEU A 161 2.60 25.59 30.06
N ALA A 162 2.66 25.59 31.40
CA ALA A 162 2.21 24.45 32.19
C ALA A 162 0.69 24.22 32.04
N THR A 163 -0.09 25.27 31.75
CA THR A 163 -1.53 25.15 31.47
C THR A 163 -1.80 24.35 30.19
N ASP A 164 -0.87 24.40 29.22
CA ASP A 164 -0.94 23.70 27.94
C ASP A 164 -0.15 22.38 27.92
N GLN A 165 0.14 21.80 29.09
CA GLN A 165 0.93 20.56 29.20
C GLN A 165 0.30 19.38 28.44
N ALA A 166 -1.04 19.34 28.32
CA ALA A 166 -1.77 18.36 27.51
C ALA A 166 -1.41 18.44 26.01
N SER A 167 -1.08 19.64 25.53
CA SER A 167 -0.65 19.90 24.16
C SER A 167 0.83 19.59 23.94
N TYR A 168 1.64 19.48 24.99
CA TYR A 168 3.07 19.18 24.89
C TYR A 168 3.51 18.06 25.86
N PRO A 169 2.97 16.84 25.72
CA PRO A 169 3.29 15.73 26.61
C PRO A 169 4.78 15.41 26.56
N GLY A 170 5.41 15.35 27.74
CA GLY A 170 6.80 14.94 27.91
C GLY A 170 7.85 15.89 27.33
N LEU A 171 7.51 17.14 27.01
CA LEU A 171 8.45 18.10 26.43
C LEU A 171 9.63 18.37 27.38
N GLU A 172 10.84 18.14 26.87
CA GLU A 172 12.12 18.36 27.54
C GLU A 172 12.78 19.61 26.93
N VAL A 173 13.07 20.59 27.77
CA VAL A 173 13.70 21.87 27.39
C VAL A 173 15.14 21.86 27.86
N THR A 174 16.09 22.08 26.96
CA THR A 174 17.50 22.29 27.29
C THR A 174 17.95 23.67 26.80
N LEU A 175 18.37 24.50 27.73
CA LEU A 175 18.90 25.84 27.51
C LEU A 175 20.41 25.83 27.76
N ARG A 176 21.19 26.42 26.86
CA ARG A 176 22.63 26.57 27.02
C ARG A 176 23.04 27.99 26.71
N LEU A 177 23.82 28.60 27.60
CA LEU A 177 24.38 29.92 27.42
C LEU A 177 25.88 29.87 27.77
N GLY A 178 26.74 29.87 26.75
CA GLY A 178 28.18 29.66 26.94
C GLY A 178 28.48 28.32 27.63
N SER A 179 29.06 28.36 28.84
CA SER A 179 29.39 27.18 29.65
C SER A 179 28.26 26.69 30.55
N GLN A 180 27.21 27.50 30.76
CA GLN A 180 26.08 27.13 31.61
C GLN A 180 25.02 26.38 30.80
N ALA A 181 24.48 25.30 31.37
CA ALA A 181 23.39 24.54 30.78
C ALA A 181 22.34 24.24 31.83
N ARG A 182 21.07 24.40 31.46
CA ARG A 182 19.90 24.02 32.24
C ARG A 182 19.05 23.11 31.39
N ALA A 183 18.58 22.02 31.98
CA ALA A 183 17.62 21.15 31.34
C ALA A 183 16.49 20.89 32.33
N PHE A 184 15.25 21.02 31.87
CA PHE A 184 14.06 20.85 32.68
C PHE A 184 12.90 20.33 31.85
N ARG A 185 11.90 19.76 32.50
CA ARG A 185 10.60 19.41 31.90
C ARG A 185 9.61 20.55 32.08
N MET A 186 8.51 20.53 31.33
CA MET A 186 7.40 21.49 31.47
C MET A 186 6.90 21.60 32.91
N ASP A 187 6.98 20.50 33.65
CA ASP A 187 6.59 20.32 35.05
C ASP A 187 7.52 21.09 36.02
N GLY A 188 8.58 21.72 35.50
CA GLY A 188 9.62 22.40 36.29
C GLY A 188 10.71 21.47 36.82
N GLU A 189 10.53 20.15 36.72
CA GLU A 189 11.48 19.13 37.19
C GLU A 189 12.82 19.21 36.43
N PRO A 190 13.96 19.33 37.13
CA PRO A 190 15.27 19.42 36.50
C PRO A 190 15.71 18.07 35.91
N LEU A 191 16.20 18.10 34.67
CA LEU A 191 16.81 16.95 34.01
C LEU A 191 18.28 16.84 34.43
N LYS A 192 18.69 15.65 34.89
CA LYS A 192 20.04 15.38 35.41
C LYS A 192 21.16 15.54 34.38
N GLN A 193 20.84 15.44 33.08
CA GLN A 193 21.81 15.56 32.00
C GLN A 193 21.25 16.47 30.89
N PRO A 194 21.88 17.61 30.63
CA PRO A 194 21.53 18.46 29.49
C PRO A 194 21.86 17.77 28.17
N THR A 195 20.96 17.86 27.20
CA THR A 195 21.19 17.34 25.85
C THR A 195 22.45 17.95 25.24
N ALA A 196 23.36 17.09 24.75
CA ALA A 196 24.59 17.53 24.12
C ALA A 196 24.30 18.18 22.75
N VAL A 197 25.09 19.19 22.37
CA VAL A 197 25.02 19.83 21.05
C VAL A 197 26.05 19.17 20.14
N PRO A 198 25.64 18.51 19.04
CA PRO A 198 26.58 17.90 18.10
C PRO A 198 27.40 18.94 17.33
N ALA A 199 28.63 18.61 16.97
CA ALA A 199 29.53 19.52 16.23
C ALA A 199 29.08 19.77 14.77
N TRP A 200 28.26 18.88 14.21
CA TRP A 200 27.70 19.03 12.86
C TRP A 200 26.47 19.96 12.80
N LEU A 201 25.95 20.40 13.95
CA LEU A 201 24.74 21.21 14.00
C LEU A 201 24.97 22.56 13.30
N ASN A 202 24.06 22.92 12.39
CA ASN A 202 24.13 24.21 11.70
C ASN A 202 24.04 25.38 12.71
N PRO A 203 24.73 26.51 12.47
CA PRO A 203 24.79 27.63 13.41
C PRO A 203 23.48 28.40 13.63
N GLN A 204 22.40 28.08 12.90
CA GLN A 204 21.15 28.84 12.93
C GLN A 204 19.98 28.02 13.48
N GLU A 205 19.65 26.90 12.84
CA GLU A 205 18.53 26.06 13.28
C GLU A 205 18.62 24.60 12.81
N PHE A 206 17.94 23.72 13.53
CA PHE A 206 17.67 22.35 13.17
C PHE A 206 16.24 22.00 13.59
N VAL A 207 15.47 21.43 12.67
CA VAL A 207 14.12 20.94 12.92
C VAL A 207 14.01 19.56 12.31
N GLY A 208 13.73 18.55 13.11
CA GLY A 208 13.60 17.19 12.59
C GLY A 208 13.43 16.11 13.64
N PHE A 209 13.35 14.90 13.14
CA PHE A 209 13.30 13.68 13.94
C PHE A 209 14.70 13.29 14.39
N ALA A 210 14.87 12.92 15.65
CA ALA A 210 16.15 12.53 16.22
C ALA A 210 16.04 11.27 17.08
N VAL A 211 17.03 10.38 16.96
CA VAL A 211 17.21 9.22 17.85
C VAL A 211 18.26 9.61 18.89
N ASP A 212 17.84 9.73 20.15
CA ASP A 212 18.72 10.07 21.27
C ASP A 212 18.81 8.87 22.23
N GLY A 213 19.92 8.13 22.12
CA GLY A 213 20.09 6.85 22.81
C GLY A 213 19.01 5.83 22.41
N GLU A 214 18.11 5.52 23.34
CA GLU A 214 17.00 4.57 23.14
C GLU A 214 15.65 5.27 22.88
N LYS A 215 15.63 6.60 22.76
CA LYS A 215 14.40 7.37 22.57
C LYS A 215 14.29 7.92 21.15
N LEU A 216 13.12 7.76 20.55
CA LEU A 216 12.72 8.51 19.37
C LEU A 216 12.21 9.87 19.83
N THR A 217 12.69 10.97 19.25
CA THR A 217 12.35 12.34 19.69
C THR A 217 12.05 13.25 18.50
N LEU A 218 11.08 14.13 18.67
CA LEU A 218 10.87 15.32 17.85
C LEU A 218 11.77 16.42 18.40
N ARG A 219 12.65 17.00 17.59
CA ARG A 219 13.66 17.94 18.07
C ARG A 219 13.69 19.22 17.24
N ALA A 220 13.57 20.34 17.94
CA ALA A 220 13.78 21.67 17.40
C ALA A 220 14.92 22.35 18.16
N VAL A 221 15.93 22.79 17.43
CA VAL A 221 17.10 23.50 17.96
C VAL A 221 17.25 24.81 17.25
N SER A 222 17.49 25.86 18.02
CA SER A 222 17.72 27.19 17.48
C SER A 222 18.83 27.87 18.29
N GLN A 223 19.66 28.63 17.59
CA GLN A 223 20.83 29.31 18.17
C GLN A 223 20.75 30.81 17.90
N CYS A 224 21.11 31.62 18.89
CA CYS A 224 21.31 33.06 18.71
C CYS A 224 22.54 33.55 19.46
N VAL A 225 23.05 34.71 19.05
CA VAL A 225 24.16 35.37 19.76
C VAL A 225 23.55 36.40 20.70
N THR A 226 23.82 36.24 22.00
CA THR A 226 23.42 37.19 23.04
C THR A 226 24.65 37.93 23.56
N PRO A 227 24.51 39.08 24.25
CA PRO A 227 25.64 39.76 24.90
C PRO A 227 26.40 38.87 25.89
N GLY A 228 25.76 37.84 26.44
CA GLY A 228 26.34 36.84 27.36
C GLY A 228 26.98 35.62 26.67
N GLY A 229 27.03 35.58 25.33
CA GLY A 229 27.61 34.48 24.54
C GLY A 229 26.60 33.78 23.62
N PRO A 230 26.99 32.67 22.98
CA PRO A 230 26.09 31.88 22.15
C PRO A 230 25.03 31.23 23.04
N PHE A 231 23.77 31.51 22.74
CA PHE A 231 22.61 30.89 23.37
C PHE A 231 22.07 29.81 22.44
N THR A 232 21.93 28.59 22.96
CA THR A 232 21.35 27.45 22.24
C THR A 232 20.16 26.93 23.02
N MET A 233 19.03 26.84 22.34
CA MET A 233 17.79 26.30 22.88
C MET A 233 17.44 25.02 22.13
N ILE A 234 17.23 23.94 22.88
CA ILE A 234 16.84 22.63 22.36
C ILE A 234 15.52 22.25 23.01
N LEU A 235 14.48 22.12 22.18
CA LEU A 235 13.23 21.49 22.56
C LEU A 235 13.26 20.05 22.03
N SER A 236 13.12 19.09 22.95
CA SER A 236 13.07 17.67 22.62
C SER A 236 11.77 17.10 23.17
N GLN A 237 10.94 16.56 22.30
CA GLN A 237 9.72 15.89 22.69
C GLN A 237 9.85 14.39 22.37
N PRO A 238 9.93 13.50 23.38
CA PRO A 238 10.01 12.07 23.14
C PRO A 238 8.72 11.57 22.50
N LEU A 239 8.84 10.67 21.53
CA LEU A 239 7.73 10.05 20.82
C LEU A 239 7.09 9.02 21.75
N THR A 240 6.12 9.45 22.54
CA THR A 240 5.39 8.58 23.47
C THR A 240 4.08 8.07 22.85
N PRO A 241 3.46 7.02 23.40
CA PRO A 241 2.15 6.55 22.96
C PRO A 241 1.10 7.66 22.91
N GLU A 242 1.15 8.65 23.81
CA GLU A 242 0.20 9.77 23.85
C GLU A 242 0.33 10.68 22.62
N ILE A 243 1.55 10.94 22.13
CA ILE A 243 1.76 11.70 20.89
C ILE A 243 1.29 10.90 19.68
N LEU A 244 1.50 9.59 19.70
CA LEU A 244 0.99 8.71 18.64
C LEU A 244 -0.53 8.59 18.66
N ASP A 245 -1.16 8.65 19.83
CA ASP A 245 -2.62 8.71 19.99
C ASP A 245 -3.17 10.00 19.35
N GLN A 246 -2.58 11.15 19.66
CA GLN A 246 -2.95 12.43 19.04
C GLN A 246 -2.69 12.43 17.53
N ALA A 247 -1.57 11.87 17.08
CA ALA A 247 -1.27 11.74 15.65
C ALA A 247 -2.26 10.81 14.94
N GLY A 248 -2.78 9.80 15.63
CA GLY A 248 -3.77 8.83 15.13
C GLY A 248 -5.23 9.28 15.21
N GLU A 249 -5.53 10.41 15.87
CA GLU A 249 -6.92 10.85 16.12
C GLU A 249 -7.74 10.98 14.82
N GLY A 250 -8.83 10.22 14.69
CA GLY A 250 -9.67 10.20 13.49
C GLY A 250 -9.11 9.42 12.30
N ILE A 251 -7.89 8.87 12.41
CA ILE A 251 -7.25 7.98 11.42
C ILE A 251 -7.35 6.54 11.92
N GLY A 252 -6.76 6.28 13.10
CA GLY A 252 -6.69 4.97 13.75
C GLY A 252 -5.30 4.72 14.38
N PRO A 253 -5.02 3.47 14.82
CA PRO A 253 -3.77 3.10 15.46
C PRO A 253 -2.53 3.42 14.63
N VAL A 254 -1.54 4.04 15.29
CA VAL A 254 -0.23 4.43 14.73
C VAL A 254 0.88 3.72 15.50
N GLY A 255 1.88 3.22 14.78
CA GLY A 255 3.09 2.65 15.36
C GLY A 255 4.34 3.11 14.65
N VAL A 256 5.43 3.20 15.39
CA VAL A 256 6.74 3.65 14.92
C VAL A 256 7.78 2.62 15.30
N TYR A 257 8.57 2.18 14.33
CA TYR A 257 9.51 1.06 14.47
C TYR A 257 10.83 1.43 13.82
N LEU A 258 11.93 1.28 14.56
CA LEU A 258 13.25 1.44 13.98
C LEU A 258 13.51 0.31 12.98
N LEU A 259 13.81 0.65 11.73
CA LEU A 259 14.17 -0.35 10.73
C LEU A 259 15.59 -0.84 11.01
N ALA A 260 15.78 -2.15 11.10
CA ALA A 260 17.10 -2.75 11.23
C ALA A 260 17.97 -2.33 10.04
N ASP A 261 19.16 -1.80 10.34
CA ASP A 261 20.14 -1.43 9.32
C ASP A 261 20.72 -2.71 8.71
N ALA A 262 20.52 -2.90 7.40
CA ALA A 262 21.04 -4.06 6.67
C ALA A 262 22.58 -4.18 6.72
N GLN A 263 23.29 -3.10 7.11
CA GLN A 263 24.75 -3.07 7.23
C GLN A 263 25.28 -3.24 8.67
N SER A 264 24.43 -3.31 9.70
CA SER A 264 24.87 -3.49 11.09
C SER A 264 24.49 -4.88 11.62
N PRO A 265 25.44 -5.83 11.73
CA PRO A 265 25.23 -7.12 12.38
C PRO A 265 25.25 -6.91 13.91
N GLY A 266 24.12 -6.50 14.46
CA GLY A 266 23.85 -6.49 15.90
C GLY A 266 22.39 -6.83 16.14
N PRO A 267 21.99 -7.27 17.35
CA PRO A 267 20.58 -7.38 17.68
C PRO A 267 19.97 -6.00 17.52
N ALA A 268 19.16 -5.81 16.47
CA ALA A 268 18.33 -4.62 16.35
C ALA A 268 17.46 -4.61 17.62
N ARG A 269 17.76 -3.71 18.56
CA ARG A 269 16.82 -3.43 19.63
C ARG A 269 15.61 -2.84 18.92
N ASP A 270 14.50 -3.57 18.94
CA ASP A 270 13.22 -3.15 18.40
C ASP A 270 12.72 -1.96 19.23
N LEU A 271 13.20 -0.75 18.90
CA LEU A 271 12.57 0.47 19.37
C LEU A 271 11.24 0.56 18.62
N SER A 272 10.18 0.12 19.31
CA SER A 272 8.82 0.09 18.81
C SER A 272 7.93 0.86 19.78
N GLU A 273 7.35 1.95 19.30
CA GLU A 273 6.37 2.73 20.04
C GLU A 273 5.04 2.59 19.31
N LEU A 274 3.99 2.25 20.06
CA LEU A 274 2.64 2.13 19.52
C LEU A 274 1.69 3.02 20.31
N SER A 275 0.78 3.64 19.57
CA SER A 275 -0.43 4.23 20.12
C SER A 275 -1.20 3.19 20.94
N LYS A 276 -1.77 3.63 22.07
CA LYS A 276 -2.55 2.79 22.99
C LYS A 276 -4.04 3.05 22.88
N ASN A 277 -4.44 4.31 22.66
CA ASN A 277 -5.82 4.75 22.72
C ASN A 277 -6.38 5.20 21.37
N ALA A 278 -5.60 5.24 20.29
CA ALA A 278 -6.16 5.58 18.98
C ALA A 278 -7.05 4.44 18.48
N GLU A 279 -8.36 4.64 18.60
CA GLU A 279 -9.35 3.70 18.09
C GLU A 279 -9.62 3.90 16.60
N LEU A 280 -9.98 2.81 15.91
CA LEU A 280 -10.45 2.89 14.53
C LEU A 280 -11.85 3.54 14.50
N PRO A 281 -12.08 4.56 13.66
CA PRO A 281 -13.41 5.16 13.50
C PRO A 281 -14.45 4.10 13.15
N PRO A 282 -15.72 4.19 13.62
CA PRO A 282 -16.75 3.18 13.38
C PRO A 282 -17.03 2.97 11.88
N PRO A 283 -17.44 1.76 11.46
CA PRO A 283 -17.49 1.43 10.04
C PRO A 283 -18.74 2.10 9.44
N ILE A 284 -18.57 2.76 8.29
CA ILE A 284 -19.69 3.45 7.65
C ILE A 284 -20.66 2.46 7.01
N ASN A 285 -20.14 1.38 6.40
CA ASN A 285 -20.91 0.31 5.78
C ASN A 285 -20.09 -1.00 5.69
N PHE A 286 -20.64 -2.04 5.07
CA PHE A 286 -19.98 -3.33 4.90
C PHE A 286 -18.78 -3.32 3.92
N LEU A 287 -18.64 -2.27 3.11
CA LEU A 287 -17.50 -2.07 2.20
C LEU A 287 -16.34 -1.31 2.89
N ASP A 288 -16.52 -0.86 4.13
CA ASP A 288 -15.52 -0.13 4.88
C ASP A 288 -14.41 -1.06 5.39
N GLN A 289 -13.42 -1.28 4.53
CA GLN A 289 -12.26 -2.10 4.83
C GLN A 289 -11.19 -1.29 5.56
N THR A 290 -10.47 -1.98 6.45
CA THR A 290 -9.27 -1.45 7.09
C THR A 290 -8.10 -1.48 6.11
N VAL A 291 -7.43 -0.35 5.96
CA VAL A 291 -6.20 -0.21 5.17
C VAL A 291 -5.04 0.16 6.08
N SER A 292 -3.84 -0.25 5.70
CA SER A 292 -2.62 0.06 6.45
C SER A 292 -1.58 0.67 5.53
N GLY A 293 -1.06 1.82 5.94
CA GLY A 293 0.06 2.50 5.31
C GLY A 293 1.37 2.20 6.00
N ARG A 294 2.45 2.34 5.24
CA ARG A 294 3.81 2.27 5.77
C ARG A 294 4.66 3.32 5.08
N LEU A 295 5.31 4.16 5.86
CA LEU A 295 6.25 5.17 5.38
C LEU A 295 7.55 5.07 6.18
N ALA A 296 8.69 5.40 5.56
CA ALA A 296 9.95 5.57 6.27
C ALA A 296 10.25 7.06 6.50
N LEU A 297 10.47 7.44 7.75
CA LEU A 297 10.96 8.75 8.15
C LEU A 297 12.45 8.68 8.49
N ASN A 298 13.22 9.67 8.08
CA ASN A 298 14.65 9.74 8.40
C ASN A 298 14.85 10.42 9.75
N PHE A 299 15.35 9.66 10.73
CA PHE A 299 15.73 10.18 12.03
C PHE A 299 17.23 10.40 12.09
N VAL A 300 17.66 11.57 12.57
CA VAL A 300 19.06 11.89 12.77
C VAL A 300 19.55 11.22 14.06
N LEU A 301 20.66 10.48 13.99
CA LEU A 301 21.32 9.94 15.17
C LEU A 301 21.93 11.07 15.99
N TRP A 302 21.42 11.28 17.20
CA TRP A 302 21.91 12.30 18.11
C TRP A 302 22.96 11.70 19.04
N SER A 303 24.23 11.84 18.66
CA SER A 303 25.38 11.44 19.47
C SER A 303 26.28 12.64 19.74
N PRO A 304 26.77 12.83 20.98
CA PRO A 304 27.92 13.67 21.21
C PRO A 304 29.17 13.07 20.56
N ALA A 305 30.10 13.94 20.17
CA ALA A 305 31.42 13.69 19.56
C ALA A 305 31.42 13.40 18.04
N THR A 306 32.06 14.33 17.30
CA THR A 306 32.86 14.18 16.05
C THR A 306 32.37 13.28 14.90
N GLN A 307 31.23 12.61 15.02
CA GLN A 307 30.68 11.74 14.01
C GLN A 307 29.90 12.58 12.99
N PRO A 308 30.02 12.25 11.69
CA PRO A 308 29.24 12.90 10.67
C PRO A 308 27.75 12.67 10.92
N ARG A 309 26.91 13.61 10.47
CA ARG A 309 25.44 13.46 10.49
C ARG A 309 25.07 12.14 9.83
N ARG A 310 24.46 11.25 10.60
CA ARG A 310 23.92 9.96 10.13
C ARG A 310 22.43 9.93 10.36
N GLU A 311 21.73 9.40 9.38
CA GLU A 311 20.28 9.23 9.42
C GLU A 311 19.95 7.74 9.45
N ARG A 312 18.92 7.39 10.21
CA ARG A 312 18.34 6.04 10.21
C ARG A 312 16.88 6.10 9.78
N PRO A 313 16.46 5.25 8.84
CA PRO A 313 15.06 5.16 8.49
C PRO A 313 14.27 4.51 9.64
N VAL A 314 13.15 5.12 9.98
CA VAL A 314 12.20 4.64 10.99
C VAL A 314 10.87 4.45 10.28
N ALA A 315 10.33 3.23 10.32
CA ALA A 315 9.04 2.92 9.73
C ALA A 315 7.90 3.44 10.61
N VAL A 316 7.03 4.24 10.01
CA VAL A 316 5.74 4.63 10.59
C VAL A 316 4.67 3.80 9.91
N LEU A 317 3.89 3.10 10.73
CA LEU A 317 2.71 2.35 10.31
C LEU A 317 1.46 3.08 10.81
N ALA A 318 0.52 3.29 9.91
CA ALA A 318 -0.77 3.87 10.26
C ALA A 318 -1.86 2.93 9.74
N THR A 319 -2.88 2.69 10.57
CA THR A 319 -4.05 1.90 10.20
C THR A 319 -5.27 2.78 10.21
N ALA A 320 -6.12 2.64 9.19
CA ALA A 320 -7.28 3.49 9.02
C ALA A 320 -8.41 2.77 8.29
N ARG A 321 -9.61 3.37 8.32
CA ARG A 321 -10.78 2.89 7.57
C ARG A 321 -10.93 3.62 6.24
N LEU A 322 -11.04 2.86 5.15
CA LEU A 322 -11.03 3.37 3.77
C LEU A 322 -12.09 4.46 3.56
N LEU A 323 -13.34 4.21 3.97
CA LEU A 323 -14.42 5.16 3.71
C LEU A 323 -14.40 6.33 4.69
N SER A 324 -13.95 6.10 5.93
CA SER A 324 -13.81 7.16 6.95
C SER A 324 -12.78 8.21 6.53
N LEU A 325 -11.61 7.77 6.03
CA LEU A 325 -10.58 8.66 5.49
C LEU A 325 -11.09 9.48 4.30
N ASN A 326 -11.72 8.81 3.34
CA ASN A 326 -12.25 9.50 2.15
C ASN A 326 -13.35 10.49 2.53
N ARG A 327 -14.21 10.17 3.50
CA ARG A 327 -15.24 11.09 3.99
C ARG A 327 -14.63 12.35 4.61
N GLN A 328 -13.57 12.22 5.41
CA GLN A 328 -12.87 13.38 5.97
C GLN A 328 -12.27 14.24 4.85
N LEU A 329 -11.61 13.62 3.86
CA LEU A 329 -11.05 14.33 2.71
C LEU A 329 -12.13 15.05 1.89
N LEU A 330 -13.24 14.37 1.59
CA LEU A 330 -14.37 14.93 0.84
C LEU A 330 -15.10 16.03 1.63
N ALA A 331 -15.21 15.89 2.94
CA ALA A 331 -15.83 16.90 3.82
C ALA A 331 -15.03 18.21 3.84
N THR A 332 -13.70 18.15 3.73
CA THR A 332 -12.85 19.34 3.56
C THR A 332 -13.15 20.08 2.25
N ILE A 333 -13.68 19.39 1.22
CA ILE A 333 -13.97 19.94 -0.12
C ILE A 333 -15.47 20.27 -0.27
N LYS A 334 -16.07 20.85 0.77
CA LYS A 334 -17.52 20.91 1.03
C LYS A 334 -18.43 21.36 -0.13
N GLU A 335 -18.00 22.31 -0.97
CA GLU A 335 -18.84 22.82 -2.08
C GLU A 335 -18.68 22.06 -3.41
N LEU A 336 -17.44 21.67 -3.76
CA LEU A 336 -17.20 20.92 -4.99
C LEU A 336 -17.55 19.43 -4.86
N SER A 337 -17.40 18.86 -3.66
CA SER A 337 -17.62 17.42 -3.43
C SER A 337 -19.06 16.99 -3.73
N GLY A 338 -20.07 17.80 -3.36
CA GLY A 338 -21.48 17.46 -3.59
C GLY A 338 -21.81 17.25 -5.07
N VAL A 339 -21.32 18.15 -5.94
CA VAL A 339 -21.56 18.06 -7.39
C VAL A 339 -20.86 16.86 -8.00
N TYR A 340 -19.58 16.63 -7.65
CA TYR A 340 -18.82 15.49 -8.19
C TYR A 340 -19.36 14.14 -7.70
N VAL A 341 -19.72 14.03 -6.41
CA VAL A 341 -20.29 12.79 -5.84
C VAL A 341 -21.65 12.50 -6.48
N THR A 342 -22.53 13.50 -6.59
CA THR A 342 -23.84 13.34 -7.23
C THR A 342 -23.70 12.98 -8.71
N GLY A 343 -22.78 13.63 -9.43
CA GLY A 343 -22.51 13.33 -10.83
C GLY A 343 -21.94 11.93 -11.03
N PHE A 344 -21.03 11.49 -10.16
CA PHE A 344 -20.50 10.13 -10.17
C PHE A 344 -21.58 9.09 -9.87
N GLU A 345 -22.45 9.33 -8.89
CA GLU A 345 -23.57 8.45 -8.57
C GLU A 345 -24.54 8.33 -9.74
N ALA A 346 -24.92 9.44 -10.37
CA ALA A 346 -25.78 9.43 -11.56
C ALA A 346 -25.14 8.64 -12.71
N MET A 347 -23.85 8.85 -12.96
CA MET A 347 -23.10 8.09 -13.97
C MET A 347 -23.07 6.59 -13.64
N ALA A 348 -22.84 6.23 -12.38
CA ALA A 348 -22.82 4.85 -11.92
C ALA A 348 -24.19 4.18 -12.13
N ILE A 349 -25.30 4.88 -11.84
CA ILE A 349 -26.66 4.40 -12.11
C ILE A 349 -26.87 4.17 -13.61
N ILE A 350 -26.49 5.13 -14.47
CA ILE A 350 -26.61 5.00 -15.92
C ILE A 350 -25.82 3.79 -16.43
N PHE A 351 -24.56 3.65 -16.00
CA PHE A 351 -23.72 2.51 -16.36
C PHE A 351 -24.30 1.18 -15.87
N PHE A 352 -24.85 1.15 -14.67
CA PHE A 352 -25.51 -0.04 -14.13
C PHE A 352 -26.73 -0.44 -14.96
N LEU A 353 -27.56 0.53 -15.37
CA LEU A 353 -28.72 0.29 -16.22
C LEU A 353 -28.32 -0.22 -17.61
N ILE A 354 -27.38 0.45 -18.28
CA ILE A 354 -26.87 0.03 -19.60
C ILE A 354 -26.20 -1.35 -19.51
N GLY A 355 -25.38 -1.57 -18.48
CA GLY A 355 -24.69 -2.84 -18.25
C GLY A 355 -25.66 -3.99 -18.03
N THR A 356 -26.70 -3.79 -17.22
CA THR A 356 -27.76 -4.80 -17.00
C THR A 356 -28.51 -5.10 -18.29
N PHE A 357 -28.88 -4.08 -19.06
CA PHE A 357 -29.56 -4.25 -20.35
C PHE A 357 -28.69 -5.02 -21.36
N ALA A 358 -27.41 -4.67 -21.47
CA ALA A 358 -26.45 -5.34 -22.34
C ALA A 358 -26.25 -6.81 -21.92
N MET A 359 -26.15 -7.08 -20.62
CA MET A 359 -26.01 -8.43 -20.07
C MET A 359 -27.23 -9.29 -20.40
N VAL A 360 -28.45 -8.78 -20.18
CA VAL A 360 -29.69 -9.50 -20.51
C VAL A 360 -29.78 -9.80 -22.00
N THR A 361 -29.51 -8.81 -22.85
CA THR A 361 -29.57 -8.96 -24.31
C THR A 361 -28.53 -9.96 -24.80
N GLY A 362 -27.29 -9.87 -24.29
CA GLY A 362 -26.22 -10.81 -24.62
C GLY A 362 -26.57 -12.25 -24.26
N VAL A 363 -27.07 -12.50 -23.05
CA VAL A 363 -27.49 -13.85 -22.61
C VAL A 363 -28.64 -14.39 -23.48
N ARG A 364 -29.64 -13.56 -23.80
CA ARG A 364 -30.77 -13.95 -24.65
C ARG A 364 -30.32 -14.32 -26.07
N LEU A 365 -29.53 -13.47 -26.71
CA LEU A 365 -29.02 -13.71 -28.06
C LEU A 365 -28.22 -15.02 -28.12
N THR A 366 -27.36 -15.24 -27.13
CA THR A 366 -26.54 -16.47 -27.04
C THR A 366 -27.41 -17.72 -26.93
N ARG A 367 -28.44 -17.68 -26.06
CA ARG A 367 -29.35 -18.80 -25.87
C ARG A 367 -30.18 -19.07 -27.12
N SER A 368 -30.68 -18.04 -27.80
CA SER A 368 -31.43 -18.19 -29.06
C SER A 368 -30.57 -18.89 -30.11
N ILE A 369 -29.40 -18.33 -30.44
CA ILE A 369 -28.51 -18.87 -31.48
C ILE A 369 -28.12 -20.31 -31.16
N THR A 370 -27.69 -20.58 -29.92
CA THR A 370 -27.23 -21.94 -29.54
C THR A 370 -28.36 -22.96 -29.65
N THR A 371 -29.58 -22.60 -29.22
CA THR A 371 -30.74 -23.50 -29.27
C THR A 371 -31.18 -23.77 -30.71
N THR A 372 -31.23 -22.72 -31.55
CA THR A 372 -31.61 -22.84 -32.95
C THR A 372 -30.62 -23.67 -33.74
N VAL A 373 -29.32 -23.47 -33.53
CA VAL A 373 -28.26 -24.27 -34.16
C VAL A 373 -28.30 -25.73 -33.69
N ASP A 374 -28.49 -25.99 -32.38
CA ASP A 374 -28.60 -27.36 -31.86
C ASP A 374 -29.83 -28.08 -32.45
N ARG A 375 -30.96 -27.38 -32.65
CA ARG A 375 -32.17 -27.94 -33.30
C ARG A 375 -31.97 -28.23 -34.78
N LEU A 376 -31.33 -27.33 -35.54
CA LEU A 376 -31.01 -27.53 -36.95
C LEU A 376 -30.05 -28.71 -37.17
N ASN A 377 -29.03 -28.84 -36.32
CA ASN A 377 -28.12 -29.98 -36.34
C ASN A 377 -28.87 -31.30 -36.11
N LEU A 378 -29.78 -31.34 -35.13
CA LEU A 378 -30.58 -32.53 -34.84
C LEU A 378 -31.54 -32.87 -35.99
N ALA A 379 -32.12 -31.87 -36.64
CA ALA A 379 -32.98 -32.05 -37.80
C ALA A 379 -32.22 -32.65 -38.99
N THR A 380 -31.02 -32.14 -39.25
CA THR A 380 -30.14 -32.64 -40.31
C THR A 380 -29.73 -34.09 -40.06
N GLU A 381 -29.44 -34.45 -38.81
CA GLU A 381 -29.09 -35.82 -38.42
C GLU A 381 -30.28 -36.80 -38.62
N ARG A 382 -31.51 -36.36 -38.30
CA ARG A 382 -32.75 -37.13 -38.51
C ARG A 382 -33.02 -37.39 -39.99
N VAL A 383 -32.92 -36.34 -40.81
CA VAL A 383 -33.06 -36.44 -42.27
C VAL A 383 -31.99 -37.38 -42.85
N ARG A 384 -30.74 -37.29 -42.37
CA ARG A 384 -29.66 -38.21 -42.78
C ARG A 384 -29.96 -39.68 -42.42
N SER A 385 -30.70 -39.91 -41.34
CA SER A 385 -31.16 -41.25 -40.93
C SER A 385 -32.41 -41.75 -41.66
N GLY A 386 -32.95 -40.96 -42.60
CA GLY A 386 -34.15 -41.29 -43.38
C GLY A 386 -35.48 -40.86 -42.74
N ASP A 387 -35.45 -40.16 -41.61
CA ASP A 387 -36.64 -39.59 -40.96
C ASP A 387 -36.91 -38.18 -41.51
N PHE A 388 -37.70 -38.11 -42.58
CA PHE A 388 -38.13 -36.85 -43.20
C PHE A 388 -39.35 -36.21 -42.50
N SER A 389 -39.98 -36.91 -41.55
CA SER A 389 -41.17 -36.42 -40.82
C SER A 389 -40.83 -35.40 -39.73
N TYR A 390 -39.56 -35.35 -39.31
CA TYR A 390 -39.11 -34.42 -38.28
C TYR A 390 -39.19 -32.95 -38.75
N ARG A 391 -39.69 -32.08 -37.87
CA ARG A 391 -39.75 -30.62 -38.07
C ARG A 391 -39.00 -29.92 -36.95
N THR A 392 -38.23 -28.89 -37.30
CA THR A 392 -37.42 -28.14 -36.34
C THR A 392 -38.28 -27.33 -35.36
N ASN A 393 -39.48 -26.90 -35.79
CA ASN A 393 -40.48 -26.16 -35.01
C ASN A 393 -39.86 -24.97 -34.23
N ILE A 394 -38.97 -24.24 -34.91
CA ILE A 394 -38.32 -23.03 -34.39
C ILE A 394 -39.31 -21.87 -34.57
N ARG A 395 -39.57 -21.11 -33.50
CA ARG A 395 -40.42 -19.90 -33.58
C ARG A 395 -39.73 -18.81 -34.39
N ALA A 396 -40.51 -18.11 -35.22
CA ALA A 396 -40.05 -16.98 -36.02
C ALA A 396 -39.73 -15.77 -35.14
N GLU A 397 -38.49 -15.66 -34.68
CA GLU A 397 -38.05 -14.55 -33.83
C GLU A 397 -36.84 -13.80 -34.44
N ASP A 398 -36.09 -14.41 -35.36
CA ASP A 398 -34.87 -13.85 -35.95
C ASP A 398 -34.52 -14.43 -37.34
N GLN A 399 -33.43 -13.97 -37.96
CA GLN A 399 -32.96 -14.47 -39.27
C GLN A 399 -32.50 -15.94 -39.25
N LEU A 400 -32.19 -16.53 -38.09
CA LEU A 400 -31.86 -17.95 -37.99
C LEU A 400 -33.12 -18.82 -37.97
N SER A 401 -34.21 -18.29 -37.44
CA SER A 401 -35.51 -18.98 -37.47
C SER A 401 -36.09 -19.09 -38.88
N SER A 402 -35.86 -18.11 -39.76
CA SER A 402 -36.27 -18.22 -41.18
C SER A 402 -35.51 -19.33 -41.91
N LEU A 403 -34.24 -19.59 -41.54
CA LEU A 403 -33.49 -20.73 -42.04
C LEU A 403 -34.08 -22.06 -41.57
N GLY A 404 -34.54 -22.14 -40.32
CA GLY A 404 -35.29 -23.28 -39.80
C GLY A 404 -36.58 -23.57 -40.58
N GLN A 405 -37.34 -22.53 -40.89
CA GLN A 405 -38.55 -22.64 -41.70
C GLN A 405 -38.27 -23.07 -43.14
N ALA A 406 -37.23 -22.51 -43.76
CA ALA A 406 -36.80 -22.92 -45.09
C ALA A 406 -36.37 -24.39 -45.11
N PHE A 407 -35.67 -24.85 -44.07
CA PHE A 407 -35.29 -26.26 -43.91
C PHE A 407 -36.52 -27.18 -43.77
N ASP A 408 -37.47 -26.82 -42.92
CA ASP A 408 -38.73 -27.56 -42.74
C ASP A 408 -39.53 -27.62 -44.06
N GLY A 409 -39.55 -26.53 -44.84
CA GLY A 409 -40.19 -26.50 -46.16
C GLY A 409 -39.51 -27.38 -47.20
N MET A 410 -38.17 -27.39 -47.24
CA MET A 410 -37.42 -28.27 -48.15
C MET A 410 -37.63 -29.75 -47.81
N THR A 411 -37.61 -30.12 -46.52
CA THR A 411 -37.79 -31.51 -46.10
C THR A 411 -39.21 -32.02 -46.33
N ALA A 412 -40.21 -31.17 -46.11
CA ALA A 412 -41.61 -31.47 -46.44
C ALA A 412 -41.86 -31.66 -47.95
N SER A 413 -40.99 -31.16 -48.83
CA SER A 413 -41.09 -31.39 -50.27
C SER A 413 -40.49 -32.73 -50.73
N VAL A 414 -39.71 -33.39 -49.85
CA VAL A 414 -39.02 -34.67 -50.12
C VAL A 414 -39.75 -35.86 -49.50
N GLU A 415 -40.48 -35.63 -48.41
CA GLU A 415 -41.49 -36.55 -47.86
C GLU A 415 -42.65 -36.75 -48.85
#